data_AF-A0A0E9MJR5-F1
#
_entry.id   AF-A0A0E9MJR5-F1
#
_cell.length_a   1.000
_cell.length_b   1.000
_cell.length_c   1.000
_cell.angle_alpha   90.00
_cell.angle_beta   90.00
_cell.angle_gamma   90.00
#
_symmetry.space_group_name_H-M   'P 1'
#
loop_
_entity.id
_entity.type
_entity.pdbx_description
1 polymer ?
#
loop_
_entity_poly.entity_id
_entity_poly.type
_entity_poly.pdbx_seq_one_letter_code
_entity_poly.pdbx_strand_id
1 'polypeptide(L)'
;MQTPNLKEIKLVLETALLVGQEPLSLHALKKLFDFELSTDILRKLLEELRQDWTGRGVELISVASGWRFQARAEYQKHLDRLNPEKPPRYSRAVMETLAIIAYKQPVTRGDIEDIRGVAVSSQVIKTLEERGWIDVVGHRDVPGRPALFATTKQMLDDLGLRSLEELPQLEQTDVNLLATTNE
;
A
#
# COMPACT_ATOMS: atom_id res chain seq x y z
N MET A 1 -4.03 -4.42 41.01
CA MET A 1 -3.88 -4.23 39.55
C MET A 1 -3.18 -2.91 39.33
N GLN A 2 -1.97 -2.95 38.76
CA GLN A 2 -1.19 -1.75 38.46
C GLN A 2 -1.88 -1.04 37.29
N THR A 3 -2.26 0.22 37.47
CA THR A 3 -2.87 1.01 36.40
C THR A 3 -1.86 1.11 35.26
N PRO A 4 -2.22 0.75 34.03
CA PRO A 4 -1.28 0.77 32.93
C PRO A 4 -0.74 2.18 32.73
N ASN A 5 0.59 2.34 32.82
CA ASN A 5 1.25 3.61 32.58
C ASN A 5 1.22 3.91 31.08
N LEU A 6 0.34 4.82 30.65
CA LEU A 6 0.19 5.16 29.24
C LEU A 6 1.49 5.64 28.58
N LYS A 7 2.40 6.27 29.34
CA LYS A 7 3.72 6.67 28.82
C LYS A 7 4.58 5.46 28.51
N GLU A 8 4.59 4.47 29.39
CA GLU A 8 5.35 3.22 29.20
C GLU A 8 4.80 2.43 28.01
N ILE A 9 3.47 2.32 27.89
CA ILE A 9 2.83 1.70 26.72
C ILE A 9 3.28 2.40 25.44
N LYS A 10 3.24 3.73 25.40
CA LYS A 10 3.64 4.50 24.21
C LYS A 10 5.11 4.27 23.84
N LEU A 11 6.01 4.18 24.82
CA LEU A 11 7.43 3.85 24.60
C LEU A 11 7.61 2.43 24.05
N VAL A 12 6.86 1.45 24.56
CA VAL A 12 6.89 0.08 24.03
C VAL A 12 6.40 0.05 22.59
N LEU A 13 5.29 0.73 22.28
CA LEU A 13 4.76 0.83 20.91
C LEU A 13 5.77 1.48 19.96
N GLU A 14 6.34 2.63 20.35
CA GLU A 14 7.38 3.34 19.59
C GLU A 14 8.57 2.44 19.30
N THR A 15 9.09 1.76 20.33
CA THR A 15 10.24 0.86 20.20
C THR A 15 9.93 -0.30 19.25
N ALA A 16 8.78 -0.94 19.41
CA ALA A 16 8.38 -2.05 18.54
C ALA A 16 8.22 -1.62 17.07
N LEU A 17 7.64 -0.44 16.84
CA LEU A 17 7.44 0.12 15.49
C LEU A 17 8.74 0.60 14.84
N LEU A 18 9.72 1.06 15.62
CA LEU A 18 11.03 1.50 15.12
C LEU A 18 11.95 0.33 14.78
N VAL A 19 11.91 -0.75 15.58
CA VAL A 19 12.75 -1.93 15.39
C VAL A 19 12.11 -2.92 14.41
N GLY A 20 10.78 -2.89 14.26
CA GLY A 20 10.05 -3.72 13.31
C GLY A 20 10.39 -3.40 11.86
N GLN A 21 10.55 -4.44 11.03
CA GLN A 21 10.80 -4.29 9.59
C GLN A 21 9.51 -4.26 8.76
N GLU A 22 8.40 -4.75 9.30
CA GLU A 22 7.10 -4.84 8.64
C GLU A 22 6.03 -4.05 9.40
N PRO A 23 4.94 -3.62 8.73
CA PRO A 23 3.80 -3.00 9.41
C PRO A 23 3.22 -3.89 10.51
N LEU A 24 3.01 -3.32 11.69
CA LEU A 24 2.41 -4.01 12.82
C LEU A 24 0.91 -3.75 12.89
N SER A 25 0.11 -4.82 12.77
CA SER A 25 -1.33 -4.73 12.95
C SER A 25 -1.69 -4.36 14.40
N LEU A 26 -2.89 -3.82 14.62
CA LEU A 26 -3.39 -3.54 15.98
C LEU A 26 -3.40 -4.80 16.85
N HIS A 27 -3.65 -5.96 16.25
CA HIS A 27 -3.60 -7.24 16.96
C HIS A 27 -2.18 -7.60 17.42
N ALA A 28 -1.19 -7.42 16.55
CA ALA A 28 0.22 -7.66 16.90
C ALA A 28 0.70 -6.71 17.99
N LEU A 29 0.33 -5.43 17.92
CA LEU A 29 0.69 -4.43 18.93
C LEU A 29 0.06 -4.73 20.30
N LYS A 30 -1.19 -5.22 20.33
CA LYS A 30 -1.84 -5.64 21.59
C LYS A 30 -1.12 -6.80 22.26
N LYS A 31 -0.57 -7.74 21.49
CA LYS A 31 0.16 -8.91 22.00
C LYS A 31 1.48 -8.57 22.71
N LEU A 32 1.94 -7.32 22.63
CA LEU A 32 3.13 -6.86 23.36
C LEU A 32 2.89 -6.70 24.87
N PHE A 33 1.63 -6.78 25.31
CA PHE A 33 1.23 -6.52 26.68
C PHE A 33 0.51 -7.73 27.29
N ASP A 34 0.81 -8.04 28.54
CA ASP A 34 0.19 -9.15 29.31
C ASP A 34 -1.21 -8.81 29.86
N PHE A 35 -1.84 -7.75 29.36
CA PHE A 35 -3.16 -7.30 29.76
C PHE A 35 -3.99 -6.89 28.53
N GLU A 36 -5.31 -6.85 28.70
CA GLU A 36 -6.20 -6.42 27.63
C GLU A 36 -6.12 -4.90 27.41
N LEU A 37 -5.39 -4.51 26.35
CA LEU A 37 -5.40 -3.14 25.87
C LEU A 37 -6.61 -2.91 24.94
N SER A 38 -7.44 -1.94 25.29
CA SER A 38 -8.60 -1.60 24.44
C SER A 38 -8.13 -1.05 23.09
N THR A 39 -8.90 -1.36 22.04
CA THR A 39 -8.54 -0.91 20.67
C THR A 39 -8.56 0.62 20.57
N ASP A 40 -9.47 1.28 21.28
CA ASP A 40 -9.61 2.74 21.22
C ASP A 40 -8.46 3.45 21.94
N ILE A 41 -8.00 2.92 23.08
CA ILE A 41 -6.80 3.44 23.76
C ILE A 41 -5.58 3.24 22.86
N LEU A 42 -5.42 2.05 22.25
CA LEU A 42 -4.29 1.79 21.34
C LEU A 42 -4.28 2.76 20.16
N ARG A 43 -5.42 2.96 19.48
CA ARG A 43 -5.53 3.91 18.37
C ARG A 43 -5.20 5.34 18.80
N LYS A 44 -5.69 5.75 19.97
CA LYS A 44 -5.37 7.07 20.54
C LYS A 44 -3.87 7.24 20.79
N LEU A 45 -3.22 6.24 21.39
CA LEU A 45 -1.78 6.30 21.65
C LEU A 45 -0.93 6.31 20.37
N LEU A 46 -1.35 5.58 19.33
CA LEU A 46 -0.69 5.60 18.02
C LEU A 46 -0.84 6.96 17.34
N GLU A 47 -2.01 7.59 17.46
CA GLU A 47 -2.25 8.93 16.94
C GLU A 47 -1.43 9.99 17.69
N GLU A 48 -1.36 9.92 19.01
CA GLU A 48 -0.49 10.78 19.82
C GLU A 48 0.98 10.58 19.44
N LEU A 49 1.42 9.33 19.28
CA LEU A 49 2.79 9.03 18.85
C LEU A 49 3.07 9.59 17.45
N ARG A 50 2.12 9.50 16.51
CA ARG A 50 2.25 10.12 15.18
C ARG A 50 2.47 11.62 15.30
N GLN A 51 1.74 12.29 16.17
CA GLN A 51 1.88 13.73 16.40
C GLN A 51 3.24 14.08 17.03
N ASP A 52 3.73 13.29 17.98
CA ASP A 52 5.05 13.47 18.61
C ASP A 52 6.23 13.39 17.61
N TRP A 53 6.01 12.71 16.48
CA TRP A 53 6.98 12.56 15.39
C TRP A 53 6.82 13.59 14.25
N THR A 54 5.95 14.59 14.44
CA THR A 54 5.84 15.73 13.52
C THR A 54 7.15 16.52 13.47
N GLY A 55 7.59 16.92 12.28
CA GLY A 55 8.83 17.69 12.09
C GLY A 55 10.13 16.86 12.17
N ARG A 56 10.04 15.54 12.32
CA ARG A 56 11.19 14.62 12.24
C ARG A 56 11.32 14.04 10.83
N GLY A 57 12.50 13.52 10.48
CA GLY A 57 12.75 12.93 9.15
C GLY A 57 12.08 11.58 8.89
N VAL A 58 11.50 10.99 9.93
CA VAL A 58 10.74 9.73 9.91
C VAL A 58 9.34 10.03 10.42
N GLU A 59 8.34 9.33 9.89
CA GLU A 59 6.94 9.50 10.25
C GLU A 59 6.25 8.16 10.50
N LEU A 60 5.30 8.17 11.43
CA LEU A 60 4.44 7.04 11.72
C LEU A 60 3.20 7.10 10.81
N ILE A 61 3.01 6.07 9.98
CA ILE A 61 1.85 5.97 9.09
C ILE A 61 1.04 4.72 9.39
N SER A 62 -0.23 4.74 8.96
CA SER A 62 -1.08 3.56 8.89
C SER A 62 -1.27 3.17 7.43
N VAL A 63 -1.08 1.89 7.16
CA VAL A 63 -1.28 1.21 5.87
C VAL A 63 -2.26 0.05 6.04
N ALA A 64 -2.63 -0.62 4.95
CA ALA A 64 -3.61 -1.71 4.93
C ALA A 64 -3.26 -2.85 5.91
N SER A 65 -1.97 -3.16 6.09
CA SER A 65 -1.52 -4.22 7.00
C SER A 65 -1.28 -3.76 8.45
N GLY A 66 -1.20 -2.46 8.72
CA GLY A 66 -0.97 -1.97 10.08
C GLY A 66 -0.28 -0.62 10.16
N TRP A 67 0.53 -0.43 11.21
CA TRP A 67 1.28 0.79 11.48
C TRP A 67 2.78 0.55 11.27
N ARG A 68 3.48 1.52 10.69
CA ARG A 68 4.95 1.48 10.56
C ARG A 68 5.56 2.87 10.59
N PHE A 69 6.83 2.94 10.99
CA PHE A 69 7.65 4.11 10.69
C PHE A 69 8.22 4.02 9.28
N GLN A 70 8.31 5.15 8.60
CA GLN A 70 9.01 5.27 7.32
C GLN A 70 9.70 6.62 7.20
N ALA A 71 10.70 6.73 6.32
CA ALA A 71 11.29 8.01 5.99
C ALA A 71 10.29 8.89 5.24
N ARG A 72 10.30 10.21 5.54
CA ARG A 72 9.50 11.17 4.76
C ARG A 72 10.04 11.24 3.33
N ALA A 73 9.13 11.33 2.37
CA ALA A 73 9.44 11.34 0.94
C ALA A 73 10.44 12.46 0.53
N GLU A 74 10.43 13.60 1.25
CA GLU A 74 11.35 14.71 1.04
C GLU A 74 12.84 14.33 1.21
N TYR A 75 13.14 13.30 2.01
CA TYR A 75 14.50 12.82 2.22
C TYR A 75 14.91 11.70 1.26
N GLN A 76 13.99 11.20 0.42
CA GLN A 76 14.25 10.05 -0.47
C GLN A 76 15.48 10.29 -1.36
N LYS A 77 15.64 11.50 -1.91
CA LYS A 77 16.80 11.87 -2.75
C LYS A 77 18.15 11.69 -2.03
N HIS A 78 18.18 11.86 -0.71
CA HIS A 78 19.38 11.64 0.10
C HIS A 78 19.57 10.16 0.40
N LEU A 79 18.50 9.44 0.73
CA LEU A 79 18.51 8.01 1.06
C LEU A 79 18.86 7.13 -0.15
N ASP A 80 18.48 7.54 -1.36
CA ASP A 80 18.86 6.88 -2.62
C ASP A 80 20.39 6.73 -2.78
N ARG A 81 21.19 7.53 -2.07
CA ARG A 81 22.67 7.44 -2.09
C ARG A 81 23.20 6.26 -1.28
N LEU A 82 22.42 5.72 -0.34
CA LEU A 82 22.80 4.57 0.47
C LEU A 82 22.73 3.26 -0.33
N ASN A 83 21.85 3.20 -1.33
CA ASN A 83 21.71 2.05 -2.20
C ASN A 83 21.71 2.49 -3.68
N PRO A 84 22.89 2.58 -4.32
CA PRO A 84 23.01 3.14 -5.67
C PRO A 84 22.33 2.28 -6.75
N GLU A 85 22.09 0.99 -6.46
CA GLU A 85 21.21 0.16 -7.27
C GLU A 85 19.76 0.60 -7.06
N LYS A 86 19.31 1.54 -7.89
CA LYS A 86 17.92 1.98 -7.87
C LYS A 86 17.01 0.79 -8.18
N PRO A 87 15.92 0.59 -7.42
CA PRO A 87 14.93 -0.41 -7.80
C PRO A 87 14.44 -0.12 -9.22
N PRO A 88 14.15 -1.16 -10.01
CA PRO A 88 13.71 -1.00 -11.39
C PRO A 88 12.49 -0.07 -11.44
N ARG A 89 12.58 1.00 -12.24
CA ARG A 89 11.43 1.86 -12.49
C ARG A 89 10.41 1.08 -13.30
N TYR A 90 9.17 1.02 -12.81
CA TYR A 90 8.09 0.44 -13.57
C TYR A 90 7.78 1.31 -14.79
N SER A 91 7.56 0.66 -15.93
CA SER A 91 7.17 1.37 -17.14
C SER A 91 5.79 2.00 -16.97
N ARG A 92 5.50 3.00 -17.80
CA ARG A 92 4.18 3.60 -17.87
C ARG A 92 3.07 2.58 -18.10
N ALA A 93 3.28 1.63 -19.02
CA ALA A 93 2.31 0.57 -19.29
C ALA A 93 1.99 -0.31 -18.07
N VAL A 94 2.99 -0.58 -17.21
CA VAL A 94 2.79 -1.31 -15.94
C VAL A 94 1.91 -0.51 -15.00
N MET A 95 2.22 0.77 -14.81
CA MET A 95 1.47 1.63 -13.89
C MET A 95 0.04 1.93 -14.38
N GLU A 96 -0.17 2.12 -15.69
CA GLU A 96 -1.50 2.26 -16.28
C GLU A 96 -2.35 1.00 -16.08
N THR A 97 -1.75 -0.17 -16.32
CA THR A 97 -2.43 -1.46 -16.12
C THR A 97 -2.81 -1.64 -14.65
N LEU A 98 -1.91 -1.34 -13.73
CA LEU A 98 -2.19 -1.38 -12.29
C LEU A 98 -3.34 -0.44 -11.91
N ALA A 99 -3.33 0.79 -12.43
CA ALA A 99 -4.38 1.77 -12.15
C ALA A 99 -5.74 1.26 -12.60
N ILE A 100 -5.85 0.71 -13.81
CA ILE A 100 -7.11 0.14 -14.30
C ILE A 100 -7.61 -0.98 -13.38
N ILE A 101 -6.73 -1.90 -12.98
CA ILE A 101 -7.10 -2.96 -12.05
C ILE A 101 -7.58 -2.35 -10.72
N ALA A 102 -6.85 -1.40 -10.14
CA ALA A 102 -7.21 -0.78 -8.87
C ALA A 102 -8.59 -0.10 -8.88
N TYR A 103 -8.95 0.60 -9.96
CA TYR A 103 -10.22 1.34 -10.06
C TYR A 103 -11.39 0.52 -10.61
N LYS A 104 -11.15 -0.59 -11.32
CA LYS A 104 -12.19 -1.34 -12.03
C LYS A 104 -12.32 -2.80 -11.60
N GLN A 105 -11.45 -3.29 -10.74
CA GLN A 105 -11.47 -4.68 -10.28
C GLN A 105 -12.87 -5.16 -9.80
N PRO A 106 -13.18 -6.45 -9.98
CA PRO A 106 -12.37 -7.46 -10.65
C PRO A 106 -12.42 -7.34 -12.19
N VAL A 107 -11.26 -7.36 -12.85
CA VAL A 107 -11.15 -7.21 -14.32
C VAL A 107 -10.35 -8.33 -14.97
N THR A 108 -10.72 -8.68 -16.19
CA THR A 108 -9.96 -9.59 -17.05
C THR A 108 -8.92 -8.82 -17.86
N ARG A 109 -7.95 -9.53 -18.44
CA ARG A 109 -7.01 -8.92 -19.40
C ARG A 109 -7.73 -8.23 -20.56
N GLY A 110 -8.81 -8.82 -21.06
CA GLY A 110 -9.61 -8.23 -22.14
C GLY A 110 -10.21 -6.89 -21.74
N ASP A 111 -10.79 -6.78 -20.54
CA ASP A 111 -11.36 -5.51 -20.06
C ASP A 111 -10.28 -4.42 -19.95
N ILE A 112 -9.06 -4.79 -19.53
CA ILE A 112 -7.93 -3.85 -19.44
C ILE A 112 -7.54 -3.36 -20.84
N GLU A 113 -7.45 -4.28 -21.82
CA GLU A 113 -7.13 -3.95 -23.21
C GLU A 113 -8.19 -3.05 -23.84
N ASP A 114 -9.48 -3.33 -23.58
CA ASP A 114 -10.60 -2.51 -24.05
C ASP A 114 -10.55 -1.09 -23.50
N ILE A 115 -10.17 -0.91 -22.22
CA ILE A 115 -10.02 0.41 -21.60
C ILE A 115 -8.79 1.16 -22.13
N ARG A 116 -7.66 0.47 -22.34
CA ARG A 116 -6.41 1.08 -22.82
C ARG A 116 -6.43 1.35 -24.33
N GLY A 117 -7.27 0.66 -25.09
CA GLY A 117 -7.28 0.68 -26.55
C GLY A 117 -6.06 0.01 -27.19
N VAL A 118 -5.22 -0.67 -26.40
CA VAL A 118 -4.00 -1.37 -26.86
C VAL A 118 -3.81 -2.67 -26.09
N ALA A 119 -3.18 -3.65 -26.75
CA ALA A 119 -2.86 -4.93 -26.12
C ALA A 119 -1.95 -4.75 -24.89
N VAL A 120 -2.24 -5.48 -23.82
CA VAL A 120 -1.41 -5.54 -22.62
C VAL A 120 -0.48 -6.72 -22.79
N SER A 121 0.83 -6.56 -22.63
CA SER A 121 1.75 -7.70 -22.76
C SER A 121 1.61 -8.64 -21.55
N SER A 122 1.78 -9.94 -21.77
CA SER A 122 1.77 -10.92 -20.67
C SER A 122 2.86 -10.62 -19.61
N GLN A 123 3.95 -9.97 -20.02
CA GLN A 123 5.02 -9.56 -19.12
C GLN A 123 4.57 -8.47 -18.13
N VAL A 124 3.67 -7.55 -18.54
CA VAL A 124 3.14 -6.52 -17.63
C VAL A 124 2.35 -7.16 -16.48
N ILE A 125 1.43 -8.07 -16.81
CA ILE A 125 0.65 -8.82 -15.80
C ILE A 125 1.58 -9.59 -14.89
N LYS A 126 2.52 -10.36 -15.46
CA LYS A 126 3.50 -11.13 -14.71
C LYS A 126 4.32 -10.26 -13.75
N THR A 127 4.77 -9.09 -14.18
CA THR A 127 5.51 -8.16 -13.32
C THR A 127 4.67 -7.65 -12.14
N LEU A 128 3.37 -7.40 -12.34
CA LEU A 128 2.46 -7.00 -11.26
C LEU A 128 2.20 -8.14 -10.27
N GLU A 129 2.03 -9.37 -10.78
CA GLU A 129 1.87 -10.58 -9.95
C GLU A 129 3.15 -10.92 -9.16
N GLU A 130 4.32 -10.89 -9.80
CA GLU A 130 5.62 -11.16 -9.15
C GLU A 130 5.95 -10.13 -8.07
N ARG A 131 5.52 -8.87 -8.26
CA ARG A 131 5.61 -7.85 -7.22
C ARG A 131 4.58 -8.05 -6.09
N GLY A 132 3.62 -8.94 -6.30
CA GLY A 132 2.51 -9.20 -5.38
C GLY A 132 1.50 -8.07 -5.37
N TRP A 133 1.43 -7.21 -6.39
CA TRP A 133 0.49 -6.09 -6.42
C TRP A 133 -0.90 -6.47 -6.89
N ILE A 134 -1.00 -7.53 -7.70
CA ILE A 134 -2.27 -8.09 -8.13
C ILE A 134 -2.27 -9.61 -7.91
N ASP A 135 -3.47 -10.18 -7.86
CA ASP A 135 -3.70 -11.62 -7.80
C ASP A 135 -4.97 -12.01 -8.58
N VAL A 136 -5.09 -13.29 -8.91
CA VAL A 136 -6.28 -13.85 -9.56
C VAL A 136 -7.32 -14.18 -8.49
N VAL A 137 -8.43 -13.43 -8.48
CA VAL A 137 -9.53 -13.61 -7.53
C VAL A 137 -10.65 -14.51 -8.06
N GLY A 138 -10.54 -14.98 -9.30
CA GLY A 138 -11.52 -15.87 -9.91
C GLY A 138 -11.37 -15.95 -11.42
N HIS A 139 -12.38 -16.53 -12.06
CA HIS A 139 -12.48 -16.58 -13.52
C HIS A 139 -13.89 -16.19 -13.96
N ARG A 140 -14.01 -15.44 -15.05
CA ARG A 140 -15.31 -15.03 -15.60
C ARG A 140 -16.02 -16.22 -16.25
N ASP A 141 -17.33 -16.34 -16.04
CA ASP A 141 -18.15 -17.43 -16.60
C ASP A 141 -18.58 -17.15 -18.04
N VAL A 142 -17.59 -17.08 -18.93
CA VAL A 142 -17.74 -16.90 -20.38
C VAL A 142 -16.81 -17.88 -21.12
N PRO A 143 -17.02 -18.15 -22.42
CA PRO A 143 -16.11 -19.00 -23.19
C PRO A 143 -14.64 -18.56 -23.04
N GLY A 144 -13.75 -19.52 -22.80
CA GLY A 144 -12.33 -19.27 -22.51
C GLY A 144 -12.01 -18.99 -21.04
N ARG A 145 -13.02 -18.78 -20.19
CA ARG A 145 -12.92 -18.58 -18.73
C ARG A 145 -11.72 -17.71 -18.32
N PRO A 146 -11.64 -16.46 -18.79
CA PRO A 146 -10.49 -15.61 -18.50
C PRO A 146 -10.37 -15.30 -17.01
N ALA A 147 -9.12 -15.21 -16.52
CA ALA A 147 -8.80 -14.85 -15.15
C ALA A 147 -9.28 -13.43 -14.80
N LEU A 148 -9.75 -13.24 -13.57
CA LEU A 148 -10.14 -11.97 -12.98
C LEU A 148 -9.06 -11.51 -12.00
N PHE A 149 -8.48 -10.35 -12.28
CA PHE A 149 -7.44 -9.72 -11.47
C PHE A 149 -8.03 -8.71 -10.49
N ALA A 150 -7.43 -8.67 -9.29
CA ALA A 150 -7.66 -7.64 -8.29
C ALA A 150 -6.35 -7.29 -7.59
N THR A 151 -6.28 -6.11 -7.00
CA THR A 151 -5.14 -5.63 -6.21
C THR A 151 -5.05 -6.31 -4.85
N THR A 152 -3.85 -6.41 -4.31
CA THR A 152 -3.59 -7.04 -3.00
C THR A 152 -3.39 -5.98 -1.90
N LYS A 153 -3.29 -6.44 -0.64
CA LYS A 153 -2.85 -5.59 0.47
C LYS A 153 -1.41 -5.11 0.31
N GLN A 154 -0.53 -5.93 -0.28
CA GLN A 154 0.86 -5.53 -0.52
C GLN A 154 0.96 -4.30 -1.41
N MET A 155 0.08 -4.21 -2.43
CA MET A 155 -0.01 -3.01 -3.27
C MET A 155 -0.33 -1.78 -2.42
N LEU A 156 -1.36 -1.87 -1.57
CA LEU A 156 -1.76 -0.77 -0.69
C LEU A 156 -0.63 -0.39 0.27
N ASP A 157 0.04 -1.37 0.88
CA ASP A 157 1.15 -1.12 1.80
C ASP A 157 2.35 -0.46 1.10
N ASP A 158 2.66 -0.84 -0.13
CA ASP A 158 3.72 -0.25 -0.93
C ASP A 158 3.40 1.18 -1.37
N LEU A 159 2.12 1.46 -1.68
CA LEU A 159 1.64 2.81 -2.00
C LEU A 159 1.36 3.66 -0.76
N GLY A 160 1.48 3.09 0.45
CA GLY A 160 1.23 3.82 1.71
C GLY A 160 -0.25 4.08 1.98
N LEU A 161 -1.15 3.26 1.44
CA LEU A 161 -2.60 3.38 1.56
C LEU A 161 -3.17 2.41 2.59
N ARG A 162 -4.25 2.83 3.26
CA ARG A 162 -5.03 2.02 4.21
C ARG A 162 -6.08 1.17 3.50
N SER A 163 -6.65 1.70 2.43
CA SER A 163 -7.68 1.07 1.63
C SER A 163 -7.71 1.66 0.23
N LEU A 164 -8.45 1.02 -0.68
CA LEU A 164 -8.67 1.53 -2.03
C LEU A 164 -9.51 2.82 -2.06
N GLU A 165 -10.23 3.13 -0.99
CA GLU A 165 -11.03 4.36 -0.88
C GLU A 165 -10.16 5.63 -0.79
N GLU A 166 -8.87 5.46 -0.45
CA GLU A 166 -7.90 6.54 -0.42
C GLU A 166 -7.26 6.83 -1.78
N LEU A 167 -7.57 6.00 -2.79
CA LEU A 167 -7.16 6.29 -4.15
C LEU A 167 -7.79 7.62 -4.60
N PRO A 168 -7.03 8.48 -5.30
CA PRO A 168 -7.57 9.71 -5.88
C PRO A 168 -8.81 9.44 -6.73
N GLN A 169 -9.81 10.31 -6.68
CA GLN A 169 -10.93 10.22 -7.60
C GLN A 169 -10.42 10.47 -9.02
N LEU A 170 -10.81 9.62 -9.97
CA LEU A 170 -10.51 9.83 -11.38
C LEU A 170 -11.30 11.05 -11.86
N GLU A 171 -10.64 12.17 -12.17
CA GLU A 171 -11.29 13.22 -12.94
C GLU A 171 -11.48 12.72 -14.38
N GLN A 172 -12.53 13.15 -15.07
CA GLN A 172 -12.86 12.68 -16.43
C GLN A 172 -11.71 12.89 -17.43
N THR A 173 -10.81 13.85 -17.15
CA THR A 173 -9.62 14.14 -17.95
C THR A 173 -8.51 13.09 -17.77
N ASP A 174 -8.40 12.46 -16.60
CA ASP A 174 -7.35 11.49 -16.29
C ASP A 174 -7.48 10.19 -17.08
N VAL A 175 -8.73 9.79 -17.37
CA VAL A 175 -9.02 8.60 -18.17
C VAL A 175 -8.52 8.76 -19.61
N ASN A 176 -8.59 9.98 -20.17
CA ASN A 176 -8.04 10.28 -21.49
C ASN A 176 -6.52 10.44 -21.48
N LEU A 177 -5.92 10.95 -20.40
CA LEU A 177 -4.46 11.06 -20.27
C LEU A 177 -3.76 9.69 -20.23
N LEU A 178 -4.41 8.66 -19.70
CA LEU A 178 -3.96 7.27 -19.77
C LEU A 178 -4.10 6.65 -21.19
N ALA A 179 -4.88 7.28 -22.07
CA ALA A 179 -5.14 6.80 -23.44
C ALA A 179 -4.39 7.58 -24.54
N THR A 180 -3.79 8.75 -24.26
CA THR A 180 -3.42 9.72 -25.32
C THR A 180 -1.98 10.21 -25.38
N THR A 181 -1.03 9.67 -24.62
CA THR A 181 0.39 10.08 -24.81
C THR A 181 1.21 8.98 -25.49
N ASN A 182 0.93 8.81 -26.77
CA ASN A 182 1.89 8.33 -27.76
C ASN A 182 2.32 9.53 -28.61
N GLU A 183 3.41 10.18 -28.21
CA GLU A 183 4.37 10.84 -29.12
C GLU A 183 5.78 10.60 -28.57
#